data_AF-A0AAU3LQC1-F1
#
_entry.id   AF-A0AAU3LQC1-F1
#
_cell.length_a   1.000
_cell.length_b   1.000
_cell.length_c   1.000
_cell.angle_alpha   90.00
_cell.angle_beta   90.00
_cell.angle_gamma   90.00
#
_symmetry.space_group_name_H-M   'P 1'
#
loop_
_entity.id
_entity.type
_entity.pdbx_description
1 polymer ?
#
loop_
_entity_poly.entity_id
_entity_poly.type
_entity_poly.pdbx_seq_one_letter_code
_entity_poly.pdbx_strand_id
1 'polypeptide(L)'
;MSEKPYTDDDLRAEAASCRQALSSPPTPDDIRRSLPDTYIDSHRTESSGREATWAVAVGDDGLDAAVGEIHALIEGAADVSEWAVNLGADGLEPVGLNLNINDSVGEHRVRLHFAFAPDMDKAKRREVMDLVADAIRRT
;
A
#
# COMPACT_ATOMS: atom_id res chain seq x y z
N MET A 1 -12.33 -36.52 16.33
CA MET A 1 -11.95 -35.18 15.86
C MET A 1 -12.56 -35.03 14.48
N SER A 2 -13.50 -34.12 14.28
CA SER A 2 -14.06 -33.88 12.94
C SER A 2 -12.98 -33.22 12.09
N GLU A 3 -12.65 -33.82 10.95
CA GLU A 3 -11.89 -33.15 9.91
C GLU A 3 -12.59 -31.83 9.61
N LYS A 4 -11.82 -30.74 9.69
CA LYS A 4 -12.35 -29.42 9.35
C LYS A 4 -12.83 -29.47 7.89
N PRO A 5 -13.96 -28.84 7.54
CA PRO A 5 -14.52 -28.89 6.18
C PRO A 5 -13.71 -28.06 5.16
N TYR A 6 -12.50 -27.66 5.52
CA TYR A 6 -11.60 -26.81 4.75
C TYR A 6 -10.16 -27.21 5.06
N THR A 7 -9.32 -27.12 4.05
CA THR A 7 -7.87 -27.30 4.14
C THR A 7 -7.19 -25.97 4.50
N ASP A 8 -5.93 -26.04 4.92
CA ASP A 8 -5.14 -24.83 5.14
C ASP A 8 -4.92 -24.04 3.84
N ASP A 9 -4.96 -24.69 2.68
CA ASP A 9 -4.82 -24.04 1.38
C ASP A 9 -6.07 -23.25 1.00
N ASP A 10 -7.27 -23.75 1.35
CA ASP A 10 -8.53 -23.00 1.19
C ASP A 10 -8.51 -21.71 2.01
N LEU A 11 -7.98 -21.77 3.23
CA LEU A 11 -7.85 -20.60 4.10
C LEU A 11 -6.84 -19.58 3.55
N ARG A 12 -5.74 -20.03 2.94
CA ARG A 12 -4.74 -19.14 2.32
C ARG A 12 -5.31 -18.47 1.06
N ALA A 13 -6.03 -19.22 0.23
CA ALA A 13 -6.67 -18.69 -0.96
C ALA A 13 -7.74 -17.64 -0.62
N GLU A 14 -8.58 -17.92 0.37
CA GLU A 14 -9.62 -16.97 0.80
C GLU A 14 -9.01 -15.73 1.46
N ALA A 15 -7.95 -15.89 2.26
CA ALA A 15 -7.23 -14.75 2.84
C ALA A 15 -6.58 -13.86 1.76
N ALA A 16 -6.03 -14.45 0.70
CA ALA A 16 -5.50 -13.71 -0.45
C ALA A 16 -6.62 -12.97 -1.21
N SER A 17 -7.77 -13.61 -1.41
CA SER A 17 -8.96 -13.02 -2.05
C SER A 17 -9.54 -11.86 -1.23
N CYS A 18 -9.75 -12.05 0.07
CA CYS A 18 -10.19 -11.01 1.00
C CYS A 18 -9.20 -9.85 1.05
N ARG A 19 -7.89 -10.14 1.03
CA ARG A 19 -6.88 -9.09 0.95
C ARG A 19 -6.94 -8.37 -0.38
N GLN A 20 -7.08 -9.06 -1.50
CA GLN A 20 -7.19 -8.44 -2.82
C GLN A 20 -8.38 -7.49 -2.89
N ALA A 21 -9.50 -7.87 -2.27
CA ALA A 21 -10.67 -7.01 -2.14
C ALA A 21 -10.40 -5.79 -1.23
N LEU A 22 -9.57 -5.93 -0.20
CA LEU A 22 -9.13 -4.84 0.70
C LEU A 22 -7.98 -3.99 0.13
N SER A 23 -7.21 -4.52 -0.82
CA SER A 23 -6.09 -3.86 -1.50
C SER A 23 -6.50 -3.25 -2.84
N SER A 24 -7.70 -3.56 -3.32
CA SER A 24 -8.31 -2.84 -4.42
C SER A 24 -8.52 -1.40 -3.94
N PRO A 25 -8.03 -0.40 -4.69
CA PRO A 25 -8.32 0.99 -4.43
C PRO A 25 -9.83 1.18 -4.16
N PRO A 26 -10.23 1.92 -3.11
CA PRO A 26 -11.63 2.28 -2.93
C PRO A 26 -12.16 2.92 -4.22
N THR A 27 -13.32 2.44 -4.67
CA THR A 27 -13.96 2.98 -5.87
C THR A 27 -14.40 4.43 -5.65
N PRO A 28 -14.70 5.21 -6.70
CA PRO A 28 -15.27 6.54 -6.54
C PRO A 28 -16.53 6.55 -5.66
N ASP A 29 -17.35 5.48 -5.72
CA ASP A 29 -18.56 5.36 -4.90
C ASP A 29 -18.24 5.09 -3.42
N ASP A 30 -17.17 4.37 -3.12
CA ASP A 30 -16.71 4.14 -1.75
C ASP A 30 -16.14 5.43 -1.13
N ILE A 31 -15.41 6.21 -1.93
CA ILE A 31 -14.91 7.54 -1.52
C ILE A 31 -16.09 8.49 -1.34
N ARG A 32 -17.04 8.55 -2.30
CA ARG A 32 -18.24 9.40 -2.20
C ARG A 32 -19.08 9.09 -0.97
N ARG A 33 -19.13 7.83 -0.53
CA ARG A 33 -19.88 7.40 0.67
C ARG A 33 -19.21 7.86 1.97
N SER A 34 -17.89 7.97 2.00
CA SER A 34 -17.11 8.19 3.24
C SER A 34 -16.58 9.62 3.38
N LEU A 35 -16.30 10.29 2.26
CA LEU A 35 -15.73 11.63 2.20
C LEU A 35 -16.59 12.72 2.87
N PRO A 36 -17.93 12.77 2.69
CA PRO A 36 -18.79 13.86 3.21
C PRO A 36 -18.60 14.16 4.70
N ASP A 37 -18.48 13.12 5.50
CA ASP A 37 -18.40 13.17 6.96
C ASP A 37 -16.95 13.25 7.47
N THR A 38 -15.97 13.19 6.57
CA THR A 38 -14.56 13.27 6.90
C THR A 38 -14.14 14.73 7.10
N TYR A 39 -13.38 15.00 8.16
CA TYR A 39 -12.84 16.33 8.44
C TYR A 39 -11.65 16.66 7.53
N ILE A 40 -11.54 17.93 7.12
CA ILE A 40 -10.39 18.42 6.36
C ILE A 40 -9.31 18.86 7.35
N ASP A 41 -8.14 18.21 7.31
CA ASP A 41 -7.05 18.46 8.26
C ASP A 41 -6.56 19.92 8.27
N SER A 42 -6.53 20.60 7.12
CA SER A 42 -6.15 22.02 7.06
C SER A 42 -7.19 22.97 7.70
N HIS A 43 -8.39 22.48 7.98
CA HIS A 43 -9.44 23.21 8.70
C HIS A 43 -9.49 22.86 10.19
N ARG A 44 -8.65 21.93 10.67
CA ARG A 44 -8.50 21.68 12.11
C ARG A 44 -7.76 22.84 12.75
N THR A 45 -8.40 23.51 13.69
CA THR A 45 -7.77 24.53 14.54
C THR A 45 -7.91 24.12 15.99
N GLU A 46 -6.79 24.03 16.71
CA GLU A 46 -6.74 23.56 18.11
C GLU A 46 -7.60 24.38 19.09
N SER A 47 -8.04 25.58 18.68
CA SER A 47 -8.64 26.58 19.56
C SER A 47 -10.09 26.97 19.23
N SER A 48 -10.64 26.62 18.07
CA SER A 48 -11.96 27.14 17.64
C SER A 48 -13.09 26.10 17.59
N GLY A 49 -12.77 24.80 17.66
CA GLY A 49 -13.76 23.72 17.58
C GLY A 49 -14.54 23.67 16.25
N ARG A 50 -14.16 24.48 15.26
CA ARG A 50 -14.77 24.47 13.92
C ARG A 50 -13.92 23.61 13.00
N GLU A 51 -14.16 22.31 13.06
CA GLU A 51 -13.63 21.36 12.08
C GLU A 51 -14.60 21.30 10.90
N ALA A 52 -14.16 21.72 9.70
CA ALA A 52 -14.99 21.62 8.51
C ALA A 52 -14.87 20.21 7.92
N THR A 53 -16.01 19.57 7.66
CA THR A 53 -16.05 18.35 6.86
C THR A 53 -16.02 18.68 5.37
N TRP A 54 -15.69 17.70 4.53
CA TRP A 54 -15.72 17.88 3.07
C TRP A 54 -17.09 18.35 2.58
N ALA A 55 -18.19 17.76 3.06
CA ALA A 55 -19.54 18.19 2.66
C ALA A 55 -19.81 19.68 2.98
N VAL A 56 -19.35 20.16 4.14
CA VAL A 56 -19.55 21.55 4.56
C VAL A 56 -18.62 22.51 3.80
N ALA A 57 -17.41 22.09 3.48
CA ALA A 57 -16.39 22.95 2.89
C ALA A 57 -16.58 23.18 1.38
N VAL A 58 -16.98 22.14 0.63
CA VAL A 58 -17.01 22.19 -0.83
C VAL A 58 -18.42 22.08 -1.44
N GLY A 59 -19.42 21.66 -0.67
CA GLY A 59 -20.77 21.38 -1.16
C GLY A 59 -20.82 20.21 -2.16
N ASP A 60 -22.02 19.85 -2.63
CA ASP A 60 -22.23 18.65 -3.45
C ASP A 60 -21.43 18.67 -4.77
N ASP A 61 -21.45 19.79 -5.50
CA ASP A 61 -20.71 19.93 -6.77
C ASP A 61 -19.19 19.85 -6.57
N GLY A 62 -18.69 20.37 -5.45
CA GLY A 62 -17.27 20.30 -5.10
C GLY A 62 -16.85 18.92 -4.58
N LEU A 63 -17.79 18.15 -4.01
CA LEU A 63 -17.56 16.82 -3.50
C LEU A 63 -17.28 15.83 -4.64
N ASP A 64 -18.03 15.90 -5.74
CA ASP A 64 -17.80 15.03 -6.90
C ASP A 64 -16.42 15.27 -7.54
N ALA A 65 -15.98 16.53 -7.61
CA ALA A 65 -14.63 16.87 -8.06
C ALA A 65 -13.56 16.31 -7.10
N ALA A 66 -13.75 16.48 -5.79
CA ALA A 66 -12.84 15.95 -4.77
C ALA A 66 -12.74 14.42 -4.80
N VAL A 67 -13.85 13.71 -4.99
CA VAL A 67 -13.89 12.25 -5.16
C VAL A 67 -13.03 11.81 -6.35
N GLY A 68 -13.15 12.48 -7.50
CA GLY A 68 -12.37 12.17 -8.69
C GLY A 68 -10.86 12.36 -8.48
N GLU A 69 -10.47 13.48 -7.88
CA GLU A 69 -9.05 13.78 -7.58
C GLU A 69 -8.47 12.80 -6.55
N ILE A 70 -9.21 12.48 -5.49
CA ILE A 70 -8.78 11.49 -4.47
C ILE A 70 -8.67 10.11 -5.09
N HIS A 71 -9.63 9.69 -5.92
CA HIS A 71 -9.56 8.40 -6.61
C HIS A 71 -8.33 8.31 -7.51
N ALA A 72 -8.03 9.35 -8.29
CA ALA A 72 -6.86 9.40 -9.17
C ALA A 72 -5.54 9.30 -8.40
N LEU A 73 -5.45 9.93 -7.21
CA LEU A 73 -4.28 9.82 -6.32
C LEU A 73 -4.08 8.40 -5.79
N ILE A 74 -5.17 7.67 -5.52
CA ILE A 74 -5.13 6.31 -4.99
C ILE A 74 -4.86 5.29 -6.11
N GLU A 75 -5.47 5.44 -7.28
CA GLU A 75 -5.30 4.55 -8.43
C GLU A 75 -3.86 4.54 -8.96
N GLY A 76 -3.17 5.68 -8.88
CA GLY A 76 -1.76 5.81 -9.25
C GLY A 76 -0.76 5.44 -8.13
N ALA A 77 -1.22 5.15 -6.91
CA ALA A 77 -0.35 4.79 -5.82
C ALA A 77 0.12 3.33 -5.97
N ALA A 78 1.43 3.11 -6.02
CA ALA A 78 1.98 1.76 -5.92
C ALA A 78 1.59 1.17 -4.54
N ASP A 79 1.03 -0.04 -4.52
CA ASP A 79 0.80 -0.77 -3.27
C ASP A 79 2.15 -1.18 -2.67
N VAL A 80 2.69 -0.28 -1.85
CA VAL A 80 3.99 -0.43 -1.18
C VAL A 80 3.89 -1.24 0.11
N SER A 81 2.74 -1.85 0.41
CA SER A 81 2.65 -2.72 1.57
C SER A 81 3.54 -3.95 1.38
N GLU A 82 4.28 -4.34 2.43
CA GLU A 82 5.11 -5.56 2.45
C GLU A 82 4.34 -6.80 1.97
N TRP A 83 3.01 -6.78 2.13
CA TRP A 83 2.08 -7.81 1.70
C TRP A 83 1.77 -7.82 0.19
N ALA A 84 1.76 -6.67 -0.49
CA ALA A 84 1.54 -6.58 -1.94
C ALA A 84 2.75 -7.07 -2.74
N VAL A 85 3.95 -6.85 -2.20
CA VAL A 85 5.17 -7.52 -2.65
C VAL A 85 5.08 -9.03 -2.37
N ASN A 86 4.49 -9.44 -1.25
CA ASN A 86 4.38 -10.85 -0.88
C ASN A 86 3.36 -11.67 -1.69
N LEU A 87 2.35 -11.02 -2.27
CA LEU A 87 1.30 -11.66 -3.06
C LEU A 87 1.60 -11.72 -4.57
N GLY A 88 2.72 -11.16 -4.99
CA GLY A 88 3.20 -11.25 -6.37
C GLY A 88 2.41 -10.44 -7.37
N ALA A 89 2.36 -9.13 -7.15
CA ALA A 89 2.22 -8.19 -8.26
C ALA A 89 3.20 -8.61 -9.39
N ASP A 90 2.66 -8.77 -10.60
CA ASP A 90 3.36 -9.27 -11.81
C ASP A 90 3.91 -10.71 -11.76
N GLY A 91 3.40 -11.57 -10.88
CA GLY A 91 3.85 -12.98 -10.77
C GLY A 91 5.25 -13.14 -10.16
N LEU A 92 5.74 -12.09 -9.49
CA LEU A 92 7.01 -12.08 -8.79
C LEU A 92 6.82 -12.59 -7.36
N GLU A 93 7.74 -13.40 -6.84
CA GLU A 93 7.72 -13.83 -5.45
C GLU A 93 8.56 -12.90 -4.59
N PRO A 94 8.05 -12.48 -3.42
CA PRO A 94 8.87 -11.74 -2.47
C PRO A 94 10.08 -12.56 -2.05
N VAL A 95 11.15 -11.87 -1.70
CA VAL A 95 12.23 -12.48 -0.94
C VAL A 95 12.25 -11.81 0.43
N GLY A 96 12.29 -12.61 1.50
CA GLY A 96 12.37 -12.10 2.89
C GLY A 96 13.66 -11.34 3.22
N LEU A 97 14.46 -10.99 2.22
CA LEU A 97 15.65 -10.16 2.32
C LEU A 97 15.26 -8.72 1.96
N ASN A 98 15.48 -7.80 2.90
CA ASN A 98 15.28 -6.37 2.69
C ASN A 98 16.62 -5.63 2.76
N LEU A 99 16.70 -4.47 2.09
CA LEU A 99 17.81 -3.53 2.23
C LEU A 99 17.34 -2.35 3.06
N ASN A 100 18.04 -2.07 4.16
CA ASN A 100 17.78 -0.87 4.95
C ASN A 100 18.92 0.12 4.69
N ILE A 101 18.56 1.34 4.27
CA ILE A 101 19.50 2.46 4.14
C ILE A 101 19.36 3.29 5.40
N ASN A 102 20.49 3.43 6.10
CA ASN A 102 20.58 4.20 7.34
C ASN A 102 21.08 5.60 7.03
N ASP A 103 20.64 6.59 7.80
CA ASP A 103 21.30 7.90 7.82
C ASP A 103 22.61 7.86 8.62
N SER A 104 23.29 9.01 8.69
CA SER A 104 24.54 9.19 9.42
C SER A 104 24.42 8.97 10.94
N VAL A 105 23.19 8.87 11.47
CA VAL A 105 22.90 8.64 12.88
C VAL A 105 22.42 7.19 13.13
N GLY A 106 22.31 6.38 12.06
CA GLY A 106 21.95 4.97 12.14
C GLY A 106 20.45 4.69 12.08
N GLU A 107 19.59 5.70 11.85
CA GLU A 107 18.15 5.49 11.71
C GLU A 107 17.80 4.97 10.31
N HIS A 108 16.92 3.98 10.25
CA HIS A 108 16.41 3.42 8.99
C HIS A 108 15.51 4.45 8.28
N ARG A 109 16.06 5.17 7.30
CA ARG A 109 15.30 6.17 6.52
C ARG A 109 14.65 5.59 5.28
N VAL A 110 15.22 4.54 4.72
CA VAL A 110 14.70 3.88 3.53
C VAL A 110 14.77 2.37 3.71
N ARG A 111 13.70 1.68 3.30
CA ARG A 111 13.67 0.23 3.19
C ARG A 111 13.31 -0.16 1.77
N LEU A 112 14.11 -1.05 1.17
CA LEU A 112 13.83 -1.65 -0.13
C LEU A 112 13.42 -3.11 0.06
N HIS A 113 12.28 -3.46 -0.52
CA HIS A 113 11.80 -4.83 -0.65
C HIS A 113 12.02 -5.31 -2.08
N PHE A 114 12.37 -6.58 -2.24
CA PHE A 114 12.59 -7.19 -3.55
C PHE A 114 11.58 -8.30 -3.79
N ALA A 115 11.04 -8.35 -5.01
CA ALA A 115 10.34 -9.50 -5.55
C ALA A 115 11.00 -9.92 -6.86
N PHE A 116 11.04 -11.23 -7.12
CA PHE A 116 11.70 -11.81 -8.28
C PHE A 116 10.85 -12.89 -8.92
N ALA A 117 11.02 -13.11 -10.23
CA ALA A 117 10.34 -14.20 -10.90
C ALA A 117 10.70 -15.56 -10.25
N PRO A 118 9.72 -16.48 -10.11
CA PRO A 118 9.91 -17.75 -9.39
C PRO A 118 11.00 -18.63 -10.02
N ASP A 119 11.22 -18.51 -11.33
CA ASP A 119 12.24 -19.24 -12.10
C ASP A 119 13.64 -18.62 -12.01
N MET A 120 13.78 -17.42 -11.45
CA MET A 120 15.09 -16.80 -11.24
C MET A 120 15.84 -17.52 -10.11
N ASP A 121 17.06 -17.98 -10.39
CA ASP A 121 17.87 -18.67 -9.37
C ASP A 121 18.34 -17.73 -8.25
N LYS A 122 18.59 -18.30 -7.06
CA LYS A 122 18.97 -17.53 -5.86
C LYS A 122 20.29 -16.75 -6.02
N ALA A 123 21.20 -17.20 -6.88
CA ALA A 123 22.48 -16.53 -7.09
C ALA A 123 22.27 -15.22 -7.86
N LYS A 124 21.48 -15.25 -8.93
CA LYS A 124 21.10 -14.06 -9.69
C LYS A 124 20.27 -13.08 -8.87
N ARG A 125 19.33 -13.57 -8.06
CA ARG A 125 18.57 -12.72 -7.12
C ARG A 125 19.52 -11.94 -6.22
N ARG A 126 20.53 -12.62 -5.64
CA ARG A 126 21.54 -11.98 -4.79
C ARG A 126 22.41 -10.99 -5.56
N GLU A 127 22.85 -11.34 -6.76
CA GLU A 127 23.66 -10.46 -7.61
C GLU A 127 22.93 -9.13 -7.90
N VAL A 128 21.64 -9.19 -8.24
CA VAL A 128 20.82 -7.97 -8.44
C VAL A 128 20.73 -7.14 -7.16
N MET A 129 20.51 -7.78 -6.02
CA MET A 129 20.45 -7.07 -4.74
C MET A 129 21.78 -6.39 -4.39
N ASP A 130 22.90 -7.06 -4.63
CA ASP A 130 24.24 -6.52 -4.39
C ASP A 130 24.53 -5.34 -5.33
N LEU A 131 24.13 -5.42 -6.60
CA LEU A 131 24.24 -4.31 -7.56
C LEU A 131 23.44 -3.08 -7.11
N VAL A 132 22.22 -3.29 -6.62
CA VAL A 132 21.38 -2.20 -6.08
C VAL A 132 22.02 -1.58 -4.84
N ALA A 133 22.53 -2.40 -3.91
CA ALA A 133 23.24 -1.92 -2.72
C ALA A 133 24.46 -1.07 -3.08
N ASP A 134 25.25 -1.52 -4.05
CA ASP A 134 26.45 -0.82 -4.49
C ASP A 134 26.13 0.48 -5.23
N ALA A 135 25.07 0.51 -6.05
CA ALA A 135 24.61 1.73 -6.70
C ALA A 135 24.20 2.79 -5.66
N ILE A 136 23.44 2.38 -4.64
CA ILE A 136 23.03 3.27 -3.54
C ILE A 136 24.25 3.82 -2.80
N ARG A 137 25.24 2.99 -2.46
CA ARG A 137 26.45 3.43 -1.71
C ARG A 137 27.35 4.40 -2.48
N ARG A 138 27.26 4.43 -3.81
CA ARG A 138 28.07 5.30 -4.67
C ARG A 138 27.47 6.69 -4.87
N THR A 139 26.24 6.90 -4.39
CA THR A 139 25.51 8.18 -4.48
C THR A 139 25.63 8.92 -3.16
#